data_AF-B1WQD8-F1
#
_entry.id   AF-B1WQD8-F1
#
_cell.length_a   1.000
_cell.length_b   1.000
_cell.length_c   1.000
_cell.angle_alpha   90.00
_cell.angle_beta   90.00
_cell.angle_gamma   90.00
#
_symmetry.space_group_name_H-M   'P 1'
#
loop_
_entity.id
_entity.type
_entity.pdbx_description
1 polymer ?
#
loop_
_entity_poly.entity_id
_entity_poly.type
_entity_poly.pdbx_seq_one_letter_code
_entity_poly.pdbx_strand_id
1 'polypeptide(L)'
;MVEISPKFSLLIILLPIILMKSLPLPSLVHYELLLQLLERKTLAMTYEEPNLEKHVQQLIVTLRKARAQQKQLEAICTQTHIPVEYHWSLNSVDASIDSNNNPLSESPLNSNM
;
A
#
# COMPACT_ATOMS: atom_id res chain seq x y z
N MET A 1 38.48 10.95 -23.04
CA MET A 1 37.62 11.87 -22.26
C MET A 1 36.21 11.76 -22.82
N VAL A 2 35.30 11.10 -22.11
CA VAL A 2 33.91 10.95 -22.55
C VAL A 2 33.11 12.07 -21.88
N GLU A 3 32.61 13.02 -22.69
CA GLU A 3 31.70 14.06 -22.22
C GLU A 3 30.37 13.42 -21.79
N ILE A 4 30.15 13.35 -20.49
CA ILE A 4 28.86 12.95 -19.92
C ILE A 4 27.97 14.19 -19.96
N SER A 5 26.98 14.15 -20.84
CA SER A 5 25.98 15.22 -21.01
C SER A 5 25.29 15.55 -19.67
N PRO A 6 25.04 16.84 -19.35
CA PRO A 6 24.50 17.26 -18.05
C PRO A 6 23.12 16.68 -17.72
N LYS A 7 22.37 16.24 -18.74
CA LYS A 7 21.08 15.53 -18.57
C LYS A 7 21.24 14.15 -17.92
N PHE A 8 22.35 13.45 -18.16
CA PHE A 8 22.65 12.17 -17.53
C PHE A 8 23.13 12.33 -16.09
N SER A 9 23.81 13.45 -15.78
CA SER A 9 24.20 13.78 -14.40
C SER A 9 22.98 14.04 -13.50
N LEU A 10 21.95 14.74 -14.01
CA LEU A 10 20.69 14.91 -13.26
C LEU A 10 19.97 13.58 -13.01
N LEU A 11 20.01 12.65 -13.97
CA LEU A 11 19.35 11.33 -13.84
C LEU A 11 20.03 10.46 -12.77
N ILE A 12 21.36 10.57 -12.63
CA ILE A 12 22.14 9.87 -11.59
C ILE A 12 21.86 10.47 -10.19
N ILE A 13 21.65 11.79 -10.10
CA ILE A 13 21.37 12.49 -8.83
C ILE A 13 19.90 12.35 -8.40
N LEU A 14 18.95 12.23 -9.34
CA LEU A 14 17.53 12.03 -9.05
C LEU A 14 17.14 10.57 -8.81
N LEU A 15 17.94 9.60 -9.29
CA LEU A 15 17.71 8.17 -9.03
C LEU A 15 17.56 7.84 -7.52
N PRO A 16 18.43 8.32 -6.61
CA PRO A 16 18.24 8.10 -5.16
C PRO A 16 17.03 8.86 -4.59
N ILE A 17 16.66 10.02 -5.14
CA ILE A 17 15.54 10.84 -4.66
C ILE A 17 14.20 10.16 -4.97
N ILE A 18 14.10 9.45 -6.11
CA ILE A 18 12.93 8.61 -6.43
C ILE A 18 12.93 7.31 -5.59
N LEU A 19 14.10 6.82 -5.16
CA LEU A 19 14.25 5.62 -4.33
C LEU A 19 13.88 5.83 -2.84
N MET A 20 13.81 7.09 -2.37
CA MET A 20 13.45 7.41 -0.98
C MET A 20 11.95 7.29 -0.68
N LYS A 21 11.10 7.03 -1.69
CA LYS A 21 9.70 6.67 -1.49
C LYS A 21 9.57 5.16 -1.49
N SER A 22 9.38 4.58 -0.30
CA SER A 22 8.94 3.21 -0.14
C SER A 22 7.74 2.94 -1.05
N LEU A 23 7.73 1.81 -1.73
CA LEU A 23 6.54 1.41 -2.48
C LEU A 23 5.48 0.98 -1.45
N PRO A 24 4.34 1.68 -1.33
CA PRO A 24 3.32 1.31 -0.38
C PRO A 24 2.62 0.06 -0.92
N LEU A 25 2.86 -1.08 -0.28
CA LEU A 25 2.18 -2.34 -0.61
C LEU A 25 1.17 -2.69 0.50
N PRO A 26 0.00 -3.25 0.13
CA PRO A 26 -0.95 -3.72 1.13
C PRO A 26 -0.38 -4.92 1.90
N SER A 27 -0.60 -4.97 3.22
CA SER A 27 -0.13 -6.07 4.06
C SER A 27 -0.75 -7.41 3.63
N LEU A 28 0.08 -8.47 3.55
CA LEU A 28 -0.35 -9.83 3.21
C LEU A 28 -1.43 -10.37 4.16
N VAL A 29 -1.45 -9.92 5.43
CA VAL A 29 -2.43 -10.32 6.44
C VAL A 29 -3.84 -9.91 6.04
N HIS A 30 -3.99 -8.80 5.30
CA HIS A 30 -5.30 -8.31 4.86
C HIS A 30 -6.00 -9.27 3.89
N TYR A 31 -5.24 -9.84 2.94
CA TYR A 31 -5.77 -10.81 1.98
C TYR A 31 -6.18 -12.13 2.62
N GLU A 32 -5.47 -12.58 3.65
CA GLU A 32 -5.81 -13.81 4.38
C GLU A 32 -7.14 -13.67 5.12
N LEU A 33 -7.36 -12.55 5.82
CA LEU A 33 -8.63 -12.31 6.51
C LEU A 33 -9.80 -12.24 5.52
N LEU A 34 -9.62 -11.54 4.40
CA LEU A 34 -10.64 -11.42 3.35
C LEU A 34 -10.97 -12.80 2.74
N LEU A 35 -9.94 -13.60 2.43
CA LEU A 35 -10.12 -14.97 1.93
C LEU A 35 -10.85 -15.84 2.95
N GLN A 36 -10.47 -15.81 4.22
CA GLN A 36 -11.15 -16.57 5.28
C GLN A 36 -12.62 -16.19 5.43
N LEU A 37 -12.95 -14.90 5.29
CA LEU A 37 -14.32 -14.42 5.37
C LEU A 37 -15.14 -14.92 4.18
N LEU A 38 -14.59 -14.83 2.97
CA LEU A 38 -15.25 -15.32 1.75
C LEU A 38 -15.47 -16.83 1.81
N GLU A 39 -14.47 -17.60 2.27
CA GLU A 39 -14.54 -19.06 2.34
C GLU A 39 -15.46 -19.56 3.44
N ARG A 40 -15.40 -18.97 4.64
CA ARG A 40 -16.13 -19.50 5.81
C ARG A 40 -17.51 -18.91 6.00
N LYS A 41 -17.73 -17.65 5.60
CA LYS A 41 -19.01 -16.96 5.82
C LYS A 41 -19.80 -16.87 4.53
N THR A 42 -19.19 -16.33 3.47
CA THR A 42 -19.91 -16.08 2.22
C THR A 42 -20.22 -17.37 1.47
N LEU A 43 -19.22 -18.24 1.26
CA LEU A 43 -19.41 -19.53 0.59
C LEU A 43 -20.43 -20.42 1.31
N ALA A 44 -20.38 -20.42 2.65
CA ALA A 44 -21.31 -21.17 3.48
C ALA A 44 -22.77 -20.68 3.36
N MET A 45 -22.98 -19.37 3.17
CA MET A 45 -24.31 -18.78 2.97
C MET A 45 -24.84 -18.94 1.53
N THR A 46 -23.96 -19.17 0.56
CA THR A 46 -24.35 -19.34 -0.86
C THR A 46 -24.79 -20.74 -1.24
N TYR A 47 -24.86 -21.69 -0.30
CA TYR A 47 -25.22 -23.09 -0.57
C TYR A 47 -26.58 -23.24 -1.27
N GLU A 48 -27.53 -22.34 -0.97
CA GLU A 48 -28.88 -22.36 -1.55
C GLU A 48 -28.94 -21.76 -2.98
N GLU A 49 -27.89 -21.04 -3.40
CA GLU A 49 -27.86 -20.29 -4.67
C GLU A 49 -26.57 -20.63 -5.47
N PRO A 50 -26.60 -21.66 -6.33
CA PRO A 50 -25.41 -22.17 -7.02
C PRO A 50 -24.79 -21.16 -8.01
N ASN A 51 -25.57 -20.18 -8.49
CA ASN A 51 -25.02 -19.08 -9.27
C ASN A 51 -24.16 -18.16 -8.40
N LEU A 52 -24.63 -17.82 -7.19
CA LEU A 52 -23.91 -16.95 -6.28
C LEU A 52 -22.65 -17.64 -5.74
N GLU A 53 -22.73 -18.94 -5.46
CA GLU A 53 -21.57 -19.76 -5.08
C GLU A 53 -20.43 -19.66 -6.10
N LYS A 54 -20.75 -19.80 -7.40
CA LYS A 54 -19.76 -19.68 -8.48
C LYS A 54 -19.11 -18.30 -8.52
N HIS A 55 -19.87 -17.22 -8.32
CA HIS A 55 -19.34 -15.87 -8.29
C HIS A 55 -18.38 -15.66 -7.10
N VAL A 56 -18.73 -16.20 -5.93
CA VAL A 56 -17.86 -16.16 -4.74
C VAL A 56 -16.58 -16.96 -4.96
N GLN A 57 -16.68 -18.15 -5.55
CA GLN A 57 -15.50 -18.96 -5.90
C GLN A 57 -14.60 -18.24 -6.91
N GLN A 58 -15.15 -17.60 -7.94
CA GLN A 58 -14.39 -16.78 -8.88
C GLN A 58 -13.69 -15.60 -8.20
N LEU A 59 -14.36 -14.96 -7.24
CA LEU A 59 -13.77 -13.88 -6.44
C LEU A 59 -12.58 -14.38 -5.61
N ILE A 60 -12.73 -15.53 -4.93
CA ILE A 60 -11.64 -16.17 -4.16
C ILE A 60 -10.44 -16.49 -5.07
N VAL A 61 -10.68 -17.07 -6.24
CA VAL A 61 -9.62 -17.39 -7.22
C VAL A 61 -8.90 -16.11 -7.66
N THR A 62 -9.65 -15.05 -7.94
CA THR A 62 -9.08 -13.76 -8.38
C THR A 62 -8.23 -13.14 -7.28
N LEU A 63 -8.68 -13.18 -6.03
CA LEU A 63 -7.90 -12.67 -4.89
C LEU A 63 -6.61 -13.45 -4.65
N ARG A 64 -6.66 -14.79 -4.76
CA ARG A 64 -5.45 -15.62 -4.66
C ARG A 64 -4.44 -15.30 -5.77
N LYS A 65 -4.91 -15.06 -6.99
CA LYS A 65 -4.06 -14.61 -8.10
C LYS A 65 -3.44 -13.24 -7.83
N ALA A 66 -4.24 -12.27 -7.39
CA ALA A 66 -3.76 -10.92 -7.06
C ALA A 66 -2.67 -10.98 -5.98
N ARG A 67 -2.87 -11.78 -4.93
CA ARG A 67 -1.87 -12.00 -3.87
C ARG A 67 -0.57 -12.61 -4.42
N ALA A 68 -0.66 -13.59 -5.31
CA ALA A 68 0.52 -14.20 -5.93
C ALA A 68 1.30 -13.17 -6.78
N GLN A 69 0.59 -12.33 -7.54
CA GLN A 69 1.19 -11.24 -8.31
C GLN A 69 1.85 -10.20 -7.41
N GLN A 70 1.24 -9.86 -6.29
CA GLN A 70 1.85 -8.97 -5.31
C GLN A 70 3.14 -9.56 -4.73
N LYS A 71 3.15 -10.84 -4.38
CA LYS A 71 4.38 -11.51 -3.90
C LYS A 71 5.49 -11.49 -4.95
N GLN A 72 5.14 -11.64 -6.23
CA GLN A 72 6.10 -11.49 -7.32
C GLN A 72 6.64 -10.05 -7.41
N LEU A 73 5.78 -9.05 -7.25
CA LEU A 73 6.19 -7.65 -7.19
C LEU A 73 7.15 -7.38 -6.01
N GLU A 74 6.84 -7.92 -4.83
CA GLU A 74 7.72 -7.85 -3.65
C GLU A 74 9.09 -8.49 -3.90
N ALA A 75 9.13 -9.63 -4.59
CA ALA A 75 10.37 -10.29 -4.97
C ALA A 75 11.21 -9.43 -5.95
N ILE A 76 10.55 -8.76 -6.90
CA ILE A 76 11.20 -7.81 -7.81
C ILE A 76 11.76 -6.62 -7.02
N CYS A 77 10.95 -6.00 -6.15
CA CYS A 77 11.39 -4.89 -5.30
C CYS A 77 12.58 -5.27 -4.41
N THR A 78 12.55 -6.48 -3.84
CA THR A 78 13.66 -7.01 -3.05
C THR A 78 14.93 -7.17 -3.90
N GLN A 79 14.81 -7.69 -5.13
CA GLN A 79 15.93 -7.83 -6.05
C GLN A 79 16.49 -6.48 -6.50
N THR A 80 15.63 -5.49 -6.72
CA THR A 80 16.02 -4.14 -7.15
C THR A 80 16.37 -3.19 -5.99
N HIS A 81 16.40 -3.70 -4.75
CA HIS A 81 16.67 -2.94 -3.53
C HIS A 81 15.72 -1.74 -3.34
N ILE A 82 14.48 -1.85 -3.82
CA ILE A 82 13.43 -0.87 -3.59
C ILE A 82 12.81 -1.16 -2.21
N PRO A 83 12.79 -0.18 -1.28
CA PRO A 83 12.16 -0.37 0.02
C PRO A 83 10.64 -0.57 -0.14
N VAL A 84 10.11 -1.59 0.51
CA VAL A 84 8.68 -1.90 0.55
C VAL A 84 8.15 -1.55 1.93
N GLU A 85 7.03 -0.83 1.98
CA GLU A 85 6.32 -0.53 3.22
C GLU A 85 4.94 -1.16 3.19
N TYR A 86 4.64 -1.95 4.23
CA TYR A 86 3.38 -2.66 4.34
C TYR A 86 2.33 -1.82 5.05
N HIS A 87 1.27 -1.44 4.34
CA HIS A 87 0.16 -0.67 4.90
C HIS A 87 -1.08 -1.55 5.09
N TRP A 88 -1.78 -1.29 6.19
CA TRP A 88 -3.00 -1.96 6.61
C TRP A 88 -4.24 -1.06 6.47
N SER A 89 -4.03 0.25 6.34
CA SER A 89 -5.03 1.26 6.04
C SER A 89 -4.38 2.44 5.32
N LEU A 90 -5.19 3.22 4.60
CA LEU A 90 -4.73 4.44 3.91
C LEU A 90 -4.45 5.60 4.89
N ASN A 91 -4.90 5.49 6.15
CA ASN A 91 -4.84 6.56 7.15
C ASN A 91 -3.41 6.89 7.64
N SER A 92 -2.41 6.07 7.30
CA SER A 92 -1.00 6.35 7.64
C SER A 92 -0.28 7.20 6.59
N VAL A 93 -0.82 7.35 5.39
CA VAL A 93 -0.16 8.07 4.29
C VAL A 93 -0.22 9.59 4.51
N ASP A 94 -1.27 10.08 5.16
CA ASP A 94 -1.52 11.52 5.34
C ASP A 94 -0.68 12.16 6.45
N ALA A 95 -0.18 11.38 7.42
CA ALA A 95 0.62 11.92 8.52
C ALA A 95 1.99 12.49 8.09
N SER A 96 2.46 12.11 6.89
CA SER A 96 3.71 12.64 6.32
C SER A 96 3.54 13.95 5.54
N ILE A 97 2.30 14.35 5.25
CA ILE A 97 2.01 15.54 4.43
C ILE A 97 1.68 16.77 5.29
N ASP A 98 1.63 16.69 6.63
CA ASP A 98 1.20 17.83 7.46
C ASP A 98 2.21 18.35 8.50
N SER A 99 3.50 18.02 8.40
CA SER A 99 4.51 18.56 9.35
C SER A 99 5.05 19.97 9.02
N ASN A 100 4.48 20.69 8.05
CA ASN A 100 4.88 22.09 7.74
C ASN A 100 3.88 23.17 8.17
N ASN A 101 2.78 22.82 8.83
CA ASN A 101 1.88 23.81 9.42
C ASN A 101 2.07 23.85 10.93
N ASN A 102 3.09 24.60 11.31
CA ASN A 102 3.36 25.10 12.65
C ASN A 102 2.06 25.51 13.37
N PRO A 103 1.62 24.83 14.46
CA PRO A 103 0.64 25.41 15.35
C PRO A 103 1.39 26.38 16.27
N LEU A 104 1.64 27.59 15.76
CA LEU A 104 1.90 28.75 16.62
C LEU A 104 0.69 28.90 17.55
N SER A 105 0.84 28.37 18.76
CA SER A 105 0.62 29.09 20.01
C SER A 105 -0.38 30.24 19.93
N GLU A 106 -1.64 30.01 20.31
CA GLU A 106 -2.40 30.97 21.12
C GLU A 106 -3.34 30.20 22.06
N SER A 107 -2.91 30.09 23.31
CA SER A 107 -3.81 29.83 24.43
C SER A 107 -4.55 31.13 24.77
N PRO A 108 -5.88 31.19 24.82
CA PRO A 108 -6.53 32.26 25.53
C PRO A 108 -6.65 31.84 27.00
N LEU A 109 -5.63 32.20 27.78
CA LEU A 109 -5.86 32.64 29.15
C LEU A 109 -6.69 33.92 29.05
N ASN A 110 -8.00 33.80 29.24
CA ASN A 110 -8.82 34.93 29.66
C ASN A 110 -9.77 34.47 30.76
N SER A 111 -9.23 34.48 31.97
CA SER A 111 -9.96 34.81 33.18
C SER A 111 -10.55 36.21 33.04
N ASN A 112 -11.88 36.34 33.07
CA ASN A 112 -12.51 37.58 33.51
C ASN A 112 -13.89 37.26 34.10
N MET A 113 -14.01 37.62 35.38
CA MET A 113 -15.18 37.88 36.23
C MET A 113 -16.53 37.25 35.89
#